data_AF-A0A6P6UAD5-F1
#
_entry.id   AF-A0A6P6UAD5-F1
#
_cell.length_a   1.000
_cell.length_b   1.000
_cell.length_c   1.000
_cell.angle_alpha   90.00
_cell.angle_beta   90.00
_cell.angle_gamma   90.00
#
_symmetry.space_group_name_H-M   'P 1'
#
loop_
_entity.id
_entity.type
_entity.pdbx_description
1 polymer ?
#
loop_
_entity_poly.entity_id
_entity_poly.type
_entity_poly.pdbx_seq_one_letter_code
_entity_poly.pdbx_strand_id
1 'polypeptide(L)'
;MDALRKQASKLREQVAKQQQAVIKQFSGSGYESSDVMVIDEVEMQRHQQLEKLYRSTRAGRDFQKEIVKAAETFTAIGYKHIEAGNKLSEDCCKYGVENGHDEILGKAATIYGDACKHVEKEQEDLNRMLFSEVLEPLRAMTTGSPLEEARHLAQRYSRMRQEAETQAAEVSRRQARVREAPIPENVAKLHAAEARMQELRANMAVLGKEAATALSSVEAQQQRLTFQRLVAMVEGEKIYYERIAAILGQIEAELVSDKQRKEAAPPVIAPDHGSEKTKYFLAEARHAFDAETEKELSLAVGDFIVVRQVSPSGWSEGECRGKAGWFPSSYVERRHRIPTDTGAAEVF
;
A
#
# COMPACT_ATOMS: atom_id res chain seq x y z
N MET A 1 -25.44 9.25 3.03
CA MET A 1 -25.06 8.25 4.07
C MET A 1 -24.66 8.87 5.40
N ASP A 2 -23.86 9.94 5.43
CA ASP A 2 -23.42 10.56 6.70
C ASP A 2 -24.51 11.31 7.48
N ALA A 3 -25.51 11.87 6.79
CA ALA A 3 -26.66 12.50 7.43
C ALA A 3 -27.48 11.48 8.26
N LEU A 4 -27.66 10.26 7.74
CA LEU A 4 -28.34 9.16 8.44
C LEU A 4 -27.55 8.66 9.65
N ARG A 5 -26.21 8.60 9.54
CA ARG A 5 -25.34 8.27 10.69
C ARG A 5 -25.40 9.32 11.80
N LYS A 6 -25.41 10.61 11.45
CA LYS A 6 -25.56 11.72 12.41
C LYS A 6 -26.94 11.76 13.06
N GLN A 7 -28.00 11.40 12.34
CA GLN A 7 -29.33 11.25 12.92
C GLN A 7 -29.40 10.04 13.86
N ALA A 8 -28.79 8.91 13.49
CA ALA A 8 -28.74 7.72 14.35
C ALA A 8 -27.91 7.96 15.63
N SER A 9 -26.82 8.72 15.56
CA SER A 9 -26.04 9.08 16.75
C SER A 9 -26.80 10.02 17.67
N LYS A 10 -27.48 11.04 17.12
CA LYS A 10 -28.36 11.93 17.89
C LYS A 10 -29.50 11.18 18.56
N LEU A 11 -30.15 10.25 17.85
CA LEU A 11 -31.23 9.44 18.40
C LEU A 11 -30.72 8.54 19.53
N ARG A 12 -29.55 7.91 19.39
CA ARG A 12 -28.92 7.13 20.47
C ARG A 12 -28.62 7.97 21.71
N GLU A 13 -28.10 9.18 21.51
CA GLU A 13 -27.78 10.09 22.61
C GLU A 13 -29.05 10.59 23.31
N GLN A 14 -30.12 10.82 22.55
CA GLN A 14 -31.42 11.22 23.06
C GLN A 14 -32.10 10.08 23.83
N VAL A 15 -31.99 8.83 23.35
CA VAL A 15 -32.45 7.63 24.06
C VAL A 15 -31.64 7.40 25.33
N ALA A 16 -30.32 7.59 25.32
CA ALA A 16 -29.48 7.47 26.52
C ALA A 16 -29.85 8.54 27.58
N LYS A 17 -30.11 9.78 27.16
CA LYS A 17 -30.60 10.84 28.04
C LYS A 17 -32.00 10.55 28.59
N GLN A 18 -32.90 10.00 27.78
CA GLN A 18 -34.22 9.55 28.23
C GLN A 18 -34.13 8.40 29.22
N GLN A 19 -33.26 7.41 28.99
CA GLN A 19 -33.02 6.31 29.92
C GLN A 19 -32.46 6.82 31.25
N GLN A 20 -31.50 7.76 31.23
CA GLN A 20 -31.00 8.41 32.45
C GLN A 20 -32.07 9.25 33.15
N ALA A 21 -32.93 9.96 32.41
CA ALA A 21 -34.02 10.73 32.98
C ALA A 21 -35.08 9.83 33.63
N VAL A 22 -35.42 8.70 33.00
CA VAL A 22 -36.32 7.68 33.53
C VAL A 22 -35.73 7.05 34.80
N ILE A 23 -34.44 6.69 34.80
CA ILE A 23 -33.74 6.20 36.00
C ILE A 23 -33.77 7.24 37.13
N LYS A 24 -33.55 8.52 36.82
CA LYS A 24 -33.66 9.62 37.78
C LYS A 24 -35.08 9.85 38.31
N GLN A 25 -36.08 9.58 37.48
CA GLN A 25 -37.48 9.73 37.86
C GLN A 25 -37.94 8.58 38.77
N PHE A 26 -37.39 7.38 38.58
CA PHE A 26 -37.55 6.24 39.49
C PHE A 26 -36.70 6.34 40.77
N SER A 27 -35.60 7.10 40.77
CA SER A 27 -34.82 7.37 41.99
C SER A 27 -35.30 8.60 42.78
N GLY A 28 -36.22 9.40 42.22
CA GLY A 28 -36.68 10.66 42.81
C GLY A 28 -38.07 10.63 43.46
N SER A 29 -38.84 9.53 43.38
CA SER A 29 -40.09 9.40 44.15
C SER A 29 -39.77 8.98 45.58
N GLY A 30 -40.02 9.87 46.54
CA GLY A 30 -39.70 9.71 47.95
C GLY A 30 -40.04 8.33 48.51
N TYR A 31 -39.00 7.56 48.78
CA TYR A 31 -38.96 6.57 49.83
C TYR A 31 -37.61 6.79 50.51
N GLU A 32 -37.67 6.99 51.82
CA GLU A 32 -36.53 7.11 52.72
C GLU A 32 -35.40 6.17 52.31
N SER A 33 -34.17 6.70 52.31
CA SER A 33 -32.89 6.00 52.35
C SER A 33 -33.01 4.49 52.57
N SER A 34 -33.38 3.78 51.50
CA SER A 34 -33.43 2.33 51.51
C SER A 34 -32.02 1.92 51.14
N ASP A 35 -31.34 1.31 52.10
CA ASP A 35 -30.04 0.62 52.00
C ASP A 35 -30.10 -0.59 51.02
N VAL A 36 -30.95 -0.49 50.00
CA VAL A 36 -31.36 -1.50 49.03
C VAL A 36 -31.11 -0.96 47.61
N MET A 37 -29.99 -0.25 47.39
CA MET A 37 -29.38 -0.27 46.06
C MET A 37 -28.68 -1.61 45.89
N VAL A 38 -29.35 -2.51 45.19
CA VAL A 38 -28.90 -3.88 44.94
C VAL A 38 -27.60 -3.93 44.12
N ILE A 39 -27.43 -2.97 43.22
CA ILE A 39 -26.23 -2.77 42.40
C ILE A 39 -25.62 -1.45 42.84
N ASP A 40 -24.48 -1.53 43.51
CA ASP A 40 -23.69 -0.36 43.88
C ASP A 40 -23.25 0.40 42.62
N GLU A 41 -23.12 1.73 42.70
CA GLU A 41 -22.69 2.59 41.60
C GLU A 41 -21.37 2.10 40.99
N VAL A 42 -20.46 1.62 41.83
CA VAL A 42 -19.18 1.02 41.44
C VAL A 42 -19.38 -0.18 40.51
N GLU A 43 -20.38 -1.01 40.77
CA GLU A 43 -20.64 -2.21 39.99
C GLU A 43 -21.36 -1.90 38.68
N MET A 44 -22.25 -0.90 38.68
CA MET A 44 -22.83 -0.38 37.45
C MET A 44 -21.76 0.19 36.52
N GLN A 45 -20.82 0.98 37.05
CA GLN A 45 -19.68 1.51 36.29
C GLN A 45 -18.81 0.38 35.73
N ARG A 46 -18.52 -0.65 36.54
CA ARG A 46 -17.75 -1.82 36.11
C ARG A 46 -18.43 -2.58 34.97
N HIS A 47 -19.74 -2.80 35.06
CA HIS A 47 -20.51 -3.45 34.01
C HIS A 47 -20.47 -2.63 32.70
N GLN A 48 -20.67 -1.32 32.77
CA GLN A 48 -20.59 -0.43 31.60
C GLN A 48 -19.19 -0.44 30.97
N GLN A 49 -18.14 -0.44 31.79
CA GLN A 49 -16.77 -0.56 31.32
C GLN A 49 -16.55 -1.88 30.59
N LEU A 50 -16.99 -3.00 31.17
CA LEU A 50 -16.89 -4.33 30.56
C LEU A 50 -17.64 -4.42 29.23
N GLU A 51 -18.85 -3.86 29.14
CA GLU A 51 -19.59 -3.82 27.88
C GLU A 51 -18.84 -3.02 26.80
N LYS A 52 -18.26 -1.87 27.16
CA LYS A 52 -17.46 -1.05 26.25
C LYS A 52 -16.24 -1.82 25.75
N LEU A 53 -15.48 -2.42 26.66
CA LEU A 53 -14.30 -3.23 26.35
C LEU A 53 -14.65 -4.44 25.47
N TYR A 54 -15.75 -5.13 25.77
CA TYR A 54 -16.20 -6.27 24.98
C TYR A 54 -16.56 -5.86 23.55
N ARG A 55 -17.29 -4.75 23.38
CA ARG A 55 -17.62 -4.20 22.05
C ARG A 55 -16.37 -3.77 21.30
N SER A 56 -15.44 -3.10 21.98
CA SER A 56 -14.20 -2.60 21.38
C SER A 56 -13.29 -3.74 20.92
N THR A 57 -13.02 -4.72 21.78
CA THR A 57 -12.19 -5.90 21.42
C THR A 57 -12.82 -6.77 20.33
N ARG A 58 -14.16 -6.83 20.27
CA ARG A 58 -14.87 -7.44 19.13
C ARG A 58 -14.65 -6.65 17.85
N ALA A 59 -14.86 -5.34 17.86
CA ALA A 59 -14.65 -4.50 16.69
C ALA A 59 -13.20 -4.54 16.21
N GLY A 60 -12.23 -4.51 17.14
CA GLY A 60 -10.80 -4.65 16.84
C GLY A 60 -10.48 -5.97 16.15
N ARG A 61 -10.96 -7.10 16.70
CA ARG A 61 -10.79 -8.42 16.06
C ARG A 61 -11.41 -8.47 14.67
N ASP A 62 -12.61 -7.95 14.51
CA ASP A 62 -13.32 -8.00 13.22
C ASP A 62 -12.58 -7.15 12.17
N PHE A 63 -12.08 -5.96 12.54
CA PHE A 63 -11.22 -5.15 11.66
C PHE A 63 -9.90 -5.85 11.30
N GLN A 64 -9.22 -6.46 12.29
CA GLN A 64 -7.99 -7.22 12.06
C GLN A 64 -8.21 -8.37 11.05
N LYS A 65 -9.36 -9.05 11.10
CA LYS A 65 -9.71 -10.09 10.12
C LYS A 65 -9.88 -9.53 8.71
N GLU A 66 -10.47 -8.35 8.56
CA GLU A 66 -10.59 -7.71 7.25
C GLU A 66 -9.23 -7.29 6.69
N ILE A 67 -8.29 -6.81 7.53
CA ILE A 67 -6.91 -6.54 7.10
C ILE A 67 -6.23 -7.83 6.62
N VAL A 68 -6.34 -8.92 7.38
CA VAL A 68 -5.77 -10.22 7.01
C VAL A 68 -6.31 -10.69 5.65
N LYS A 69 -7.62 -10.64 5.42
CA LYS A 69 -8.21 -11.03 4.13
C LYS A 69 -7.72 -10.15 2.96
N ALA A 70 -7.61 -8.84 3.18
CA ALA A 70 -7.13 -7.92 2.17
C ALA A 70 -5.65 -8.23 1.82
N ALA A 71 -4.80 -8.39 2.82
CA ALA A 71 -3.39 -8.73 2.62
C ALA A 71 -3.20 -10.11 1.95
N GLU A 72 -4.02 -11.11 2.28
CA GLU A 72 -4.05 -12.40 1.57
C GLU A 72 -4.38 -12.21 0.08
N THR A 73 -5.37 -11.37 -0.21
CA THR A 73 -5.78 -11.07 -1.59
C THR A 73 -4.67 -10.34 -2.35
N PHE A 74 -4.03 -9.33 -1.74
CA PHE A 74 -2.90 -8.63 -2.34
C PHE A 74 -1.73 -9.56 -2.61
N THR A 75 -1.38 -10.43 -1.66
CA THR A 75 -0.31 -11.42 -1.83
C THR A 75 -0.62 -12.38 -2.97
N ALA A 76 -1.87 -12.86 -3.08
CA ALA A 76 -2.30 -13.73 -4.18
C ALA A 76 -2.26 -13.04 -5.56
N ILE A 77 -2.66 -11.76 -5.62
CA ILE A 77 -2.52 -10.95 -6.84
C ILE A 77 -1.04 -10.75 -7.18
N GLY A 78 -0.22 -10.45 -6.18
CA GLY A 78 1.23 -10.27 -6.33
C GLY A 78 1.91 -11.51 -6.91
N TYR A 79 1.54 -12.72 -6.48
CA TYR A 79 2.08 -13.95 -7.07
C TYR A 79 1.71 -14.11 -8.55
N LYS A 80 0.48 -13.76 -8.93
CA LYS A 80 0.06 -13.78 -10.34
C LYS A 80 0.78 -12.72 -11.18
N HIS A 81 1.05 -11.55 -10.59
CA HIS A 81 1.85 -10.51 -11.23
C HIS A 81 3.26 -11.02 -11.53
N ILE A 82 3.93 -11.60 -10.53
CA ILE A 82 5.25 -12.22 -10.67
C ILE A 82 5.27 -13.30 -11.75
N GLU A 83 4.28 -14.19 -11.77
CA GLU A 83 4.17 -15.24 -12.80
C GLU A 83 4.08 -14.64 -14.21
N ALA A 84 3.19 -13.67 -14.41
CA ALA A 84 3.02 -13.01 -15.71
C ALA A 84 4.26 -12.20 -16.12
N GLY A 85 4.87 -11.48 -15.18
CA GLY A 85 6.06 -10.66 -15.42
C GLY A 85 7.30 -11.49 -15.73
N ASN A 86 7.53 -12.58 -15.02
CA ASN A 86 8.61 -13.52 -15.34
C ASN A 86 8.41 -14.13 -16.73
N LYS A 87 7.17 -14.49 -17.10
CA LYS A 87 6.89 -15.02 -18.43
C LYS A 87 7.18 -14.00 -19.53
N LEU A 88 6.76 -12.75 -19.33
CA LEU A 88 7.06 -11.65 -20.25
C LEU A 88 8.57 -11.40 -20.36
N SER A 89 9.27 -11.40 -19.22
CA SER A 89 10.72 -11.28 -19.16
C SER A 89 11.42 -12.35 -20.00
N GLU A 90 11.05 -13.62 -19.83
CA GLU A 90 11.59 -14.73 -20.60
C GLU A 90 11.37 -14.55 -22.11
N ASP A 91 10.16 -14.16 -22.51
CA ASP A 91 9.80 -13.97 -23.92
C ASP A 91 10.58 -12.78 -24.53
N CYS A 92 10.75 -11.69 -23.79
CA CYS A 92 11.56 -10.54 -24.18
C CYS A 92 13.05 -10.89 -24.32
N CYS A 93 13.63 -11.59 -23.33
CA CYS A 93 15.02 -12.04 -23.41
C CYS A 93 15.23 -13.01 -24.57
N LYS A 94 14.30 -13.95 -24.79
CA LYS A 94 14.35 -14.91 -25.90
C LYS A 94 14.34 -14.18 -27.24
N TYR A 95 13.40 -13.25 -27.44
CA TYR A 95 13.34 -12.45 -28.66
C TYR A 95 14.64 -11.67 -28.89
N GLY A 96 15.18 -11.06 -27.83
CA GLY A 96 16.44 -10.30 -27.90
C GLY A 96 17.65 -11.17 -28.26
N VAL A 97 17.73 -12.41 -27.78
CA VAL A 97 18.79 -13.36 -28.17
C VAL A 97 18.64 -13.79 -29.64
N GLU A 98 17.42 -14.07 -30.09
CA GLU A 98 17.14 -14.54 -31.45
C GLU A 98 17.32 -13.43 -32.51
N ASN A 99 17.14 -12.16 -32.14
CA ASN A 99 17.11 -11.00 -33.05
C ASN A 99 18.14 -9.91 -32.66
N GLY A 100 19.15 -10.26 -31.85
CA GLY A 100 20.11 -9.31 -31.28
C GLY A 100 21.15 -8.74 -32.26
N HIS A 101 21.18 -9.24 -33.50
CA HIS A 101 22.10 -8.78 -34.54
C HIS A 101 21.65 -7.43 -35.12
N ASP A 102 22.00 -6.38 -34.39
CA ASP A 102 21.89 -4.97 -34.80
C ASP A 102 20.47 -4.42 -34.99
N GLU A 103 19.45 -5.08 -34.43
CA GLU A 103 18.07 -4.59 -34.45
C GLU A 103 17.74 -3.79 -33.17
N ILE A 104 17.13 -2.60 -33.33
CA ILE A 104 16.76 -1.73 -32.19
C ILE A 104 15.79 -2.44 -31.25
N LEU A 105 14.86 -3.20 -31.83
CA LEU A 105 13.83 -3.91 -31.09
C LEU A 105 14.42 -5.06 -30.25
N GLY A 106 15.39 -5.81 -30.79
CA GLY A 106 16.05 -6.90 -30.07
C GLY A 106 16.76 -6.41 -28.81
N LYS A 107 17.55 -5.33 -28.91
CA LYS A 107 18.21 -4.70 -27.75
C LYS A 107 17.20 -4.17 -26.73
N ALA A 108 16.18 -3.45 -27.20
CA ALA A 108 15.15 -2.91 -26.32
C ALA A 108 14.39 -4.02 -25.57
N ALA A 109 14.11 -5.13 -26.24
CA ALA A 109 13.48 -6.30 -25.62
C ALA A 109 14.37 -6.92 -24.55
N THR A 110 15.69 -7.07 -24.76
CA THR A 110 16.60 -7.57 -23.73
C THR A 110 16.62 -6.66 -22.50
N ILE A 111 16.80 -5.35 -22.70
CA ILE A 111 16.87 -4.37 -21.61
C ILE A 111 15.57 -4.40 -20.79
N TYR A 112 14.41 -4.36 -21.45
CA TYR A 112 13.12 -4.43 -20.78
C TYR A 112 12.87 -5.79 -20.11
N GLY A 113 13.34 -6.89 -20.70
CA GLY A 113 13.23 -8.22 -20.13
C GLY A 113 13.98 -8.35 -18.81
N ASP A 114 15.25 -7.91 -18.77
CA ASP A 114 16.08 -7.98 -17.56
C ASP A 114 15.57 -7.07 -16.45
N ALA A 115 15.15 -5.86 -16.82
CA ALA A 115 14.40 -4.95 -15.97
C ALA A 115 13.18 -5.58 -15.28
N CYS A 116 12.36 -6.30 -16.06
CA CYS A 116 11.15 -6.93 -15.55
C CYS A 116 11.49 -7.94 -14.44
N LYS A 117 12.61 -8.66 -14.54
CA LYS A 117 13.07 -9.56 -13.45
C LYS A 117 13.31 -8.81 -12.15
N HIS A 118 13.88 -7.61 -12.23
CA HIS A 118 14.11 -6.76 -11.06
C HIS A 118 12.80 -6.24 -10.47
N VAL A 119 11.85 -5.83 -11.32
CA VAL A 119 10.48 -5.44 -10.89
C VAL A 119 9.79 -6.58 -10.16
N GLU A 120 9.83 -7.80 -10.71
CA GLU A 120 9.21 -8.96 -10.07
C GLU A 120 9.88 -9.34 -8.76
N LYS A 121 11.19 -9.10 -8.63
CA LYS A 121 11.91 -9.30 -7.38
C LYS A 121 11.42 -8.37 -6.27
N GLU A 122 11.21 -7.08 -6.59
CA GLU A 122 10.64 -6.13 -5.64
C GLU A 122 9.19 -6.51 -5.24
N GLN A 123 8.40 -7.05 -6.17
CA GLN A 123 7.06 -7.58 -5.86
C GLN A 123 7.12 -8.80 -4.94
N GLU A 124 8.10 -9.69 -5.11
CA GLU A 124 8.32 -10.84 -4.24
C GLU A 124 8.66 -10.40 -2.81
N ASP A 125 9.52 -9.40 -2.68
CA ASP A 125 9.95 -8.88 -1.39
C ASP A 125 8.80 -8.12 -0.68
N LEU A 126 7.96 -7.38 -1.41
CA LEU A 126 6.71 -6.82 -0.88
C LEU A 126 5.77 -7.93 -0.37
N ASN A 127 5.55 -8.98 -1.16
CA ASN A 127 4.69 -10.11 -0.76
C ASN A 127 5.23 -10.79 0.51
N ARG A 128 6.55 -10.96 0.61
CA ARG A 128 7.21 -11.54 1.79
C ARG A 128 6.98 -10.69 3.03
N MET A 129 7.14 -9.37 2.92
CA MET A 129 6.89 -8.42 4.02
C MET A 129 5.42 -8.43 4.45
N LEU A 130 4.48 -8.37 3.50
CA LEU A 130 3.04 -8.47 3.80
C LEU A 130 2.71 -9.77 4.54
N PHE A 131 3.38 -10.87 4.19
CA PHE A 131 3.20 -12.14 4.87
C PHE A 131 3.76 -12.14 6.30
N SER A 132 5.07 -11.91 6.46
CA SER A 132 5.76 -12.07 7.75
C SER A 132 5.47 -10.93 8.72
N GLU A 133 5.38 -9.70 8.22
CA GLU A 133 5.23 -8.53 9.06
C GLU A 133 3.79 -8.16 9.32
N VAL A 134 2.82 -8.55 8.49
CA VAL A 134 1.42 -8.14 8.64
C VAL A 134 0.51 -9.33 8.89
N LEU A 135 0.50 -10.33 7.99
CA LEU A 135 -0.44 -11.44 8.04
C LEU A 135 -0.24 -12.33 9.27
N GLU A 136 0.97 -12.83 9.49
CA GLU A 136 1.22 -13.76 10.60
C GLU A 136 0.93 -13.13 11.98
N PRO A 137 1.39 -11.90 12.29
CA PRO A 137 1.11 -11.28 13.59
C PRO A 137 -0.39 -11.00 13.80
N LEU A 138 -1.11 -10.55 12.78
CA LEU A 138 -2.55 -10.29 12.91
C LEU A 138 -3.35 -11.59 13.00
N ARG A 139 -3.00 -12.63 12.25
CA ARG A 139 -3.64 -13.96 12.40
C ARG A 139 -3.48 -14.48 13.82
N ALA A 140 -2.25 -14.50 14.32
CA ALA A 140 -1.95 -14.94 15.69
C ALA A 140 -2.74 -14.14 16.74
N MET A 141 -2.92 -12.84 16.54
CA MET A 141 -3.73 -12.01 17.44
C MET A 141 -5.24 -12.30 17.34
N THR A 142 -5.76 -12.59 16.15
CA THR A 142 -7.19 -12.89 15.97
C THR A 142 -7.61 -14.28 16.46
N THR A 143 -6.67 -15.23 16.49
CA THR A 143 -6.88 -16.61 16.97
C THR A 143 -6.26 -16.88 18.35
N GLY A 144 -5.62 -15.87 18.93
CA GLY A 144 -4.84 -16.02 20.15
C GLY A 144 -5.67 -16.34 21.39
N SER A 145 -5.13 -17.19 22.27
CA SER A 145 -5.77 -17.57 23.54
C SER A 145 -6.11 -16.38 24.45
N PRO A 146 -5.33 -15.28 24.55
CA PRO A 146 -5.62 -14.21 25.50
C PRO A 146 -6.97 -13.50 25.26
N LEU A 147 -7.36 -13.34 23.99
CA LEU A 147 -8.65 -12.73 23.64
C LEU A 147 -9.83 -13.63 24.04
N GLU A 148 -9.70 -14.94 23.80
CA GLU A 148 -10.76 -15.88 24.15
C GLU A 148 -10.86 -16.09 25.66
N GLU A 149 -9.74 -16.17 26.38
CA GLU A 149 -9.71 -16.20 27.85
C GLU A 149 -10.38 -14.96 28.46
N ALA A 150 -10.04 -13.76 27.98
CA ALA A 150 -10.65 -12.51 28.45
C ALA A 150 -12.18 -12.48 28.20
N ARG A 151 -12.63 -13.01 27.06
CA ARG A 151 -14.07 -13.12 26.75
C ARG A 151 -14.77 -14.14 27.63
N HIS A 152 -14.14 -15.27 27.94
CA HIS A 152 -14.68 -16.25 28.86
C HIS A 152 -14.89 -15.66 30.26
N LEU A 153 -13.93 -14.87 30.76
CA LEU A 153 -14.08 -14.13 32.02
C LEU A 153 -15.28 -13.18 31.97
N ALA A 154 -15.41 -12.38 30.90
CA ALA A 154 -16.53 -11.45 30.74
C ALA A 154 -17.90 -12.15 30.66
N GLN A 155 -17.98 -13.29 29.97
CA GLN A 155 -19.20 -14.11 29.92
C GLN A 155 -19.55 -14.69 31.29
N ARG A 156 -18.54 -15.15 32.04
CA ARG A 156 -18.72 -15.71 33.39
C ARG A 156 -19.18 -14.63 34.37
N TYR A 157 -18.63 -13.42 34.26
CA TYR A 157 -19.12 -12.24 34.98
C TYR A 157 -20.59 -11.94 34.64
N SER A 158 -20.95 -11.94 33.36
CA SER A 158 -22.34 -11.70 32.94
C SER A 158 -23.34 -12.70 33.54
N ARG A 159 -22.97 -13.98 33.64
CA ARG A 159 -23.80 -15.00 34.30
C ARG A 159 -23.94 -14.72 35.79
N MET A 160 -22.84 -14.45 36.47
CA MET A 160 -22.83 -14.15 37.91
C MET A 160 -23.63 -12.90 38.25
N ARG A 161 -23.61 -11.88 37.38
CA ARG A 161 -24.44 -10.68 37.52
C ARG A 161 -25.93 -11.02 37.43
N GLN A 162 -26.33 -11.89 36.49
CA GLN A 162 -27.73 -12.34 36.38
C GLN A 162 -28.18 -13.14 37.61
N GLU A 163 -27.29 -13.95 38.18
CA GLU A 163 -27.52 -14.68 39.44
C GLU A 163 -27.69 -13.70 40.61
N ALA A 164 -26.85 -12.66 40.69
CA ALA A 164 -26.96 -11.61 41.70
C ALA A 164 -28.28 -10.82 41.60
N GLU A 165 -28.72 -10.47 40.38
CA GLU A 165 -30.03 -9.84 40.15
C GLU A 165 -31.19 -10.73 40.64
N THR A 166 -31.12 -12.03 40.37
CA THR A 166 -32.12 -13.01 40.82
C THR A 166 -32.13 -13.15 42.35
N GLN A 167 -30.94 -13.24 42.96
CA GLN A 167 -30.79 -13.35 44.40
C GLN A 167 -31.27 -12.09 45.12
N ALA A 168 -31.06 -10.92 44.53
CA ALA A 168 -31.56 -9.67 45.09
C ALA A 168 -33.09 -9.54 45.07
N ALA A 169 -33.73 -10.03 44.01
CA ALA A 169 -35.18 -10.14 43.97
C ALA A 169 -35.70 -11.08 45.08
N GLU A 170 -34.97 -12.17 45.38
CA GLU A 170 -35.28 -13.05 46.50
C GLU A 170 -35.10 -12.38 47.86
N VAL A 171 -34.01 -11.63 48.08
CA VAL A 171 -33.81 -10.85 49.31
C VAL A 171 -34.97 -9.87 49.50
N SER A 172 -35.35 -9.13 48.45
CA SER A 172 -36.48 -8.19 48.50
C SER A 172 -37.80 -8.89 48.88
N ARG A 173 -38.08 -10.07 48.31
CA ARG A 173 -39.25 -10.87 48.68
C ARG A 173 -39.22 -11.34 50.13
N ARG A 174 -38.06 -11.77 50.64
CA ARG A 174 -37.89 -12.21 52.04
C ARG A 174 -38.01 -11.05 53.02
N GLN A 175 -37.49 -9.87 52.67
CA GLN A 175 -37.66 -8.65 53.45
C GLN A 175 -39.14 -8.27 53.60
N ALA A 176 -39.91 -8.33 52.50
CA ALA A 176 -41.35 -8.11 52.55
C ALA A 176 -42.07 -9.10 53.49
N ARG A 177 -41.73 -10.40 53.41
CA ARG A 177 -42.29 -11.44 54.30
C ARG A 177 -41.96 -11.23 55.78
N VAL A 178 -40.76 -10.74 56.09
CA VAL A 178 -40.38 -10.39 57.47
C VAL A 178 -41.15 -9.17 57.98
N ARG A 179 -41.38 -8.17 57.11
CA ARG A 179 -42.23 -7.00 57.44
C ARG A 179 -43.68 -7.40 57.72
N GLU A 180 -44.22 -8.38 56.98
CA GLU A 180 -45.56 -8.92 57.20
C GLU A 180 -45.65 -9.82 58.45
N ALA A 181 -44.65 -10.69 58.65
CA ALA A 181 -44.62 -11.66 59.74
C ALA A 181 -43.19 -11.83 60.29
N PRO A 182 -42.81 -11.12 61.37
CA PRO A 182 -41.46 -11.11 61.93
C PRO A 182 -41.21 -12.32 62.83
N ILE A 183 -41.50 -13.52 62.32
CA ILE A 183 -41.23 -14.78 63.03
C ILE A 183 -39.76 -15.20 62.87
N PRO A 184 -39.17 -15.90 63.86
CA PRO A 184 -37.76 -16.31 63.81
C PRO A 184 -37.37 -17.07 62.54
N GLU A 185 -38.28 -17.88 61.99
CA GLU A 185 -38.04 -18.63 60.75
C GLU A 185 -37.85 -17.71 59.53
N ASN A 186 -38.70 -16.69 59.38
CA ASN A 186 -38.63 -15.73 58.27
C ASN A 186 -37.36 -14.87 58.36
N VAL A 187 -36.98 -14.48 59.59
CA VAL A 187 -35.76 -13.72 59.86
C VAL A 187 -34.52 -14.55 59.52
N ALA A 188 -34.45 -15.82 59.96
CA ALA A 188 -33.34 -16.71 59.60
C ALA A 188 -33.23 -16.92 58.08
N LYS A 189 -34.37 -17.09 57.41
CA LYS A 189 -34.48 -17.22 55.95
C LYS A 189 -34.03 -15.97 55.19
N LEU A 190 -34.27 -14.78 55.75
CA LEU A 190 -33.79 -13.51 55.20
C LEU A 190 -32.28 -13.40 55.37
N HIS A 191 -31.75 -13.60 56.57
CA HIS A 191 -30.31 -13.55 56.82
C HIS A 191 -29.51 -14.52 55.95
N ALA A 192 -30.02 -15.74 55.74
CA ALA A 192 -29.39 -16.70 54.82
C ALA A 192 -29.38 -16.21 53.36
N ALA A 193 -30.43 -15.49 52.92
CA ALA A 193 -30.48 -14.92 51.58
C ALA A 193 -29.55 -13.70 51.43
N GLU A 194 -29.43 -12.88 52.48
CA GLU A 194 -28.51 -11.73 52.53
C GLU A 194 -27.05 -12.17 52.56
N ALA A 195 -26.70 -13.21 53.33
CA ALA A 195 -25.37 -13.80 53.35
C ALA A 195 -24.95 -14.32 51.96
N ARG A 196 -25.84 -15.05 51.27
CA ARG A 196 -25.60 -15.49 49.88
C ARG A 196 -25.44 -14.31 48.91
N MET A 197 -26.21 -13.23 49.11
CA MET A 197 -26.08 -12.02 48.29
C MET A 197 -24.72 -11.34 48.49
N GLN A 198 -24.24 -11.26 49.75
CA GLN A 198 -22.92 -10.71 50.06
C GLN A 198 -21.80 -11.52 49.41
N GLU A 199 -21.87 -12.85 49.48
CA GLU A 199 -20.90 -13.74 48.83
C GLU A 199 -20.89 -13.57 47.31
N LEU A 200 -22.06 -13.56 46.67
CA LEU A 200 -22.20 -13.33 45.23
C LEU A 200 -21.62 -11.97 44.81
N ARG A 201 -21.88 -10.90 45.58
CA ARG A 201 -21.32 -9.58 45.31
C ARG A 201 -19.79 -9.57 45.40
N ALA A 202 -19.21 -10.21 46.41
CA ALA A 202 -17.76 -10.29 46.55
C ALA A 202 -17.11 -11.05 45.39
N ASN A 203 -17.66 -12.21 45.03
CA ASN A 203 -17.18 -13.01 43.90
C ASN A 203 -17.32 -12.26 42.57
N MET A 204 -18.44 -11.57 42.37
CA MET A 204 -18.70 -10.78 41.16
C MET A 204 -17.74 -9.59 41.04
N ALA A 205 -17.43 -8.90 42.13
CA ALA A 205 -16.48 -7.79 42.14
C ALA A 205 -15.06 -8.24 41.74
N VAL A 206 -14.59 -9.38 42.26
CA VAL A 206 -13.29 -9.97 41.91
C VAL A 206 -13.27 -10.35 40.43
N LEU A 207 -14.25 -11.14 39.99
CA LEU A 207 -14.33 -11.61 38.60
C LEU A 207 -14.47 -10.45 37.60
N GLY A 208 -15.25 -9.42 37.95
CA GLY A 208 -15.41 -8.24 37.12
C GLY A 208 -14.10 -7.45 36.99
N LYS A 209 -13.30 -7.35 38.06
CA LYS A 209 -11.97 -6.71 38.02
C LYS A 209 -11.01 -7.51 37.14
N GLU A 210 -11.00 -8.84 37.26
CA GLU A 210 -10.18 -9.73 36.42
C GLU A 210 -10.57 -9.61 34.95
N ALA A 211 -11.86 -9.70 34.62
CA ALA A 211 -12.37 -9.55 33.27
C ALA A 211 -12.04 -8.17 32.68
N ALA A 212 -12.17 -7.10 33.46
CA ALA A 212 -11.90 -5.75 32.98
C ALA A 212 -10.41 -5.54 32.71
N THR A 213 -9.55 -6.06 33.59
CA THR A 213 -8.09 -6.00 33.43
C THR A 213 -7.64 -6.79 32.20
N ALA A 214 -8.15 -8.02 32.03
CA ALA A 214 -7.83 -8.86 30.89
C ALA A 214 -8.28 -8.23 29.57
N LEU A 215 -9.53 -7.77 29.47
CA LEU A 215 -10.04 -7.14 28.25
C LEU A 215 -9.35 -5.81 27.93
N SER A 216 -9.00 -5.00 28.94
CA SER A 216 -8.26 -3.75 28.72
C SER A 216 -6.85 -4.01 28.19
N SER A 217 -6.18 -5.05 28.72
CA SER A 217 -4.86 -5.48 28.22
C SER A 217 -4.94 -5.94 26.76
N VAL A 218 -5.94 -6.78 26.44
CA VAL A 218 -6.17 -7.26 25.08
C VAL A 218 -6.51 -6.10 24.14
N GLU A 219 -7.38 -5.17 24.54
CA GLU A 219 -7.72 -3.99 23.72
C GLU A 219 -6.47 -3.15 23.41
N ALA A 220 -5.65 -2.84 24.43
CA ALA A 220 -4.44 -2.07 24.25
C ALA A 220 -3.42 -2.77 23.34
N GLN A 221 -3.28 -4.10 23.47
CA GLN A 221 -2.44 -4.91 22.60
C GLN A 221 -2.97 -4.92 21.16
N GLN A 222 -4.28 -5.09 20.98
CA GLN A 222 -4.93 -5.04 19.67
C GLN A 222 -4.69 -3.72 18.96
N GLN A 223 -4.94 -2.60 19.63
CA GLN A 223 -4.74 -1.27 19.07
C GLN A 223 -3.28 -1.04 18.68
N ARG A 224 -2.34 -1.34 19.58
CA ARG A 224 -0.90 -1.14 19.35
C ARG A 224 -0.40 -1.97 18.19
N LEU A 225 -0.68 -3.28 18.20
CA LEU A 225 -0.18 -4.18 17.17
C LEU A 225 -0.82 -3.84 15.82
N THR A 226 -2.14 -3.64 15.76
CA THR A 226 -2.81 -3.24 14.51
C THR A 226 -2.28 -1.94 13.95
N PHE A 227 -2.06 -0.92 14.79
CA PHE A 227 -1.45 0.33 14.34
C PHE A 227 -0.06 0.10 13.74
N GLN A 228 0.81 -0.65 14.43
CA GLN A 228 2.14 -0.97 13.91
C GLN A 228 2.10 -1.72 12.58
N ARG A 229 1.14 -2.64 12.40
CA ARG A 229 0.99 -3.38 11.14
C ARG A 229 0.50 -2.49 10.00
N LEU A 230 -0.41 -1.55 10.27
CA LEU A 230 -0.83 -0.56 9.27
C LEU A 230 0.32 0.36 8.85
N VAL A 231 1.18 0.76 9.79
CA VAL A 231 2.41 1.51 9.48
C VAL A 231 3.33 0.70 8.58
N ALA A 232 3.59 -0.57 8.92
CA ALA A 232 4.43 -1.46 8.10
C ALA A 232 3.87 -1.65 6.68
N MET A 233 2.55 -1.76 6.51
CA MET A 233 1.92 -1.79 5.18
C MET A 233 2.22 -0.52 4.38
N VAL A 234 2.02 0.66 4.98
CA VAL A 234 2.27 1.95 4.30
C VAL A 234 3.74 2.11 3.92
N GLU A 235 4.65 1.80 4.85
CA GLU A 235 6.10 1.89 4.62
C GLU A 235 6.55 0.91 3.54
N GLY A 236 6.08 -0.33 3.59
CA GLY A 236 6.40 -1.36 2.61
C GLY A 236 5.88 -1.03 1.21
N GLU A 237 4.63 -0.59 1.09
CA GLU A 237 4.05 -0.15 -0.20
C GLU A 237 4.83 1.04 -0.76
N LYS A 238 5.15 2.03 0.08
CA LYS A 238 5.96 3.19 -0.34
C LYS A 238 7.31 2.75 -0.89
N ILE A 239 8.06 1.94 -0.14
CA ILE A 239 9.39 1.47 -0.54
C ILE A 239 9.29 0.71 -1.86
N TYR A 240 8.31 -0.18 -2.01
CA TYR A 240 8.07 -0.92 -3.25
C TYR A 240 7.90 0.04 -4.43
N TYR A 241 6.99 1.01 -4.36
CA TYR A 241 6.76 1.94 -5.47
C TYR A 241 7.97 2.82 -5.79
N GLU A 242 8.72 3.27 -4.78
CA GLU A 242 9.97 4.02 -4.98
C GLU A 242 11.02 3.17 -5.70
N ARG A 243 11.13 1.88 -5.36
CA ARG A 243 12.06 0.94 -6.01
C ARG A 243 11.66 0.66 -7.45
N ILE A 244 10.37 0.41 -7.72
CA ILE A 244 9.86 0.23 -9.09
C ILE A 244 10.12 1.48 -9.93
N ALA A 245 9.83 2.67 -9.41
CA ALA A 245 10.08 3.92 -10.14
C ALA A 245 11.57 4.11 -10.46
N ALA A 246 12.46 3.77 -9.52
CA ALA A 246 13.90 3.85 -9.74
C ALA A 246 14.38 2.87 -10.84
N ILE A 247 13.89 1.63 -10.83
CA ILE A 247 14.19 0.63 -11.86
C ILE A 247 13.73 1.16 -13.23
N LEU A 248 12.45 1.52 -13.36
CA LEU A 248 11.86 2.00 -14.61
C LEU A 248 12.54 3.26 -15.16
N GLY A 249 12.91 4.20 -14.28
CA GLY A 249 13.64 5.41 -14.68
C GLY A 249 15.03 5.12 -15.25
N GLN A 250 15.75 4.13 -14.72
CA GLN A 250 17.06 3.72 -15.26
C GLN A 250 16.92 3.13 -16.66
N ILE A 251 15.91 2.29 -16.86
CA ILE A 251 15.63 1.62 -18.14
C ILE A 251 15.20 2.61 -19.21
N GLU A 252 14.32 3.55 -18.86
CA GLU A 252 13.90 4.61 -19.77
C GLU A 252 15.13 5.40 -20.25
N ALA A 253 16.02 5.78 -19.34
CA ALA A 253 17.25 6.50 -19.69
C ALA A 253 18.16 5.69 -20.62
N GLU A 254 18.33 4.38 -20.38
CA GLU A 254 19.12 3.50 -21.23
C GLU A 254 18.52 3.36 -22.64
N LEU A 255 17.22 3.11 -22.74
CA LEU A 255 16.52 2.99 -24.02
C LEU A 255 16.54 4.30 -24.83
N VAL A 256 16.40 5.45 -24.17
CA VAL A 256 16.48 6.76 -24.82
C VAL A 256 17.90 7.02 -25.35
N SER A 257 18.93 6.71 -24.55
CA SER A 257 20.33 6.82 -24.98
C SER A 257 20.62 5.94 -26.20
N ASP A 258 20.16 4.68 -26.19
CA ASP A 258 20.35 3.76 -27.31
C ASP A 258 19.63 4.19 -28.57
N LYS A 259 18.42 4.75 -28.44
CA LYS A 259 17.69 5.36 -29.56
C LYS A 259 18.47 6.54 -30.16
N GLN A 260 18.98 7.44 -29.32
CA GLN A 260 19.74 8.60 -29.77
C GLN A 260 21.05 8.20 -30.48
N ARG A 261 21.77 7.20 -29.97
CA ARG A 261 22.97 6.66 -30.62
C ARG A 261 22.69 6.07 -32.00
N LYS A 262 21.58 5.35 -32.16
CA LYS A 262 21.14 4.78 -33.45
C LYS A 262 20.73 5.84 -34.46
N GLU A 263 20.00 6.88 -34.03
CA GLU A 263 19.63 8.01 -34.89
C GLU A 263 20.86 8.83 -35.32
N ALA A 264 21.87 8.92 -34.45
CA ALA A 264 23.15 9.54 -34.73
C ALA A 264 24.12 8.66 -35.54
N ALA A 265 23.78 7.42 -35.92
CA ALA A 265 24.69 6.55 -36.68
C ALA A 265 24.51 6.75 -38.20
N PRO A 266 25.61 6.78 -38.99
CA PRO A 266 25.52 6.77 -40.44
C PRO A 266 24.79 5.51 -40.96
N PRO A 267 23.98 5.62 -42.02
CA PRO A 267 23.28 4.48 -42.61
C PRO A 267 24.27 3.43 -43.16
N VAL A 268 24.06 2.18 -42.79
CA VAL A 268 24.79 1.04 -43.35
C VAL A 268 24.09 0.60 -44.64
N ILE A 269 24.55 1.10 -45.79
CA ILE A 269 24.06 0.63 -47.09
C ILE A 269 24.80 -0.68 -47.45
N ALA A 270 24.06 -1.77 -47.65
CA ALA A 270 24.56 -2.97 -48.33
C ALA A 270 24.82 -2.63 -49.81
N PRO A 271 25.85 -3.19 -50.47
CA PRO A 271 26.19 -2.83 -51.84
C PRO A 271 25.08 -3.28 -52.80
N ASP A 272 24.09 -2.42 -53.03
CA ASP A 272 23.05 -2.66 -54.02
C ASP A 272 23.43 -1.97 -55.33
N HIS A 273 23.65 -2.81 -56.34
CA HIS A 273 23.92 -2.40 -57.72
C HIS A 273 22.60 -2.01 -58.39
N GLY A 274 22.10 -0.81 -58.08
CA GLY A 274 20.89 -0.24 -58.68
C GLY A 274 21.14 1.16 -59.24
N SER A 275 21.28 1.26 -60.55
CA SER A 275 21.42 2.50 -61.31
C SER A 275 20.16 3.39 -61.22
N GLU A 276 19.96 4.10 -60.11
CA GLU A 276 19.17 5.33 -60.11
C GLU A 276 20.11 6.52 -60.31
N LYS A 277 19.80 7.38 -61.28
CA LYS A 277 20.58 8.59 -61.58
C LYS A 277 20.46 9.59 -60.43
N THR A 278 21.25 9.42 -59.38
CA THR A 278 21.30 10.34 -58.24
C THR A 278 21.83 11.69 -58.70
N LYS A 279 21.02 12.75 -58.55
CA LYS A 279 21.44 14.13 -58.85
C LYS A 279 22.46 14.58 -57.80
N TYR A 280 23.74 14.45 -58.13
CA TYR A 280 24.83 15.05 -57.38
C TYR A 280 24.61 16.55 -57.19
N PHE A 281 24.95 17.09 -56.01
CA PHE A 281 24.96 18.53 -55.78
C PHE A 281 26.14 18.95 -54.91
N LEU A 282 26.55 20.21 -55.07
CA LEU A 282 27.61 20.79 -54.27
C LEU A 282 27.05 21.32 -52.94
N ALA A 283 27.75 21.07 -51.85
CA ALA A 283 27.48 21.69 -50.55
C ALA A 283 28.76 22.26 -49.95
N GLU A 284 28.60 23.20 -49.02
CA GLU A 284 29.70 23.77 -48.22
C GLU A 284 29.48 23.43 -46.74
N ALA A 285 30.52 22.96 -46.05
CA ALA A 285 30.48 22.68 -44.63
C ALA A 285 30.34 23.96 -43.80
N ARG A 286 29.25 24.06 -43.04
CA ARG A 286 28.98 25.13 -42.08
C ARG A 286 29.49 24.80 -40.67
N HIS A 287 29.65 23.51 -40.39
CA HIS A 287 30.14 23.00 -39.12
C HIS A 287 31.26 21.99 -39.38
N ALA A 288 32.25 21.96 -38.50
CA ALA A 288 33.26 20.91 -38.52
C ALA A 288 32.64 19.59 -38.04
N PHE A 289 33.10 18.47 -38.59
CA PHE A 289 32.70 17.13 -38.21
C PHE A 289 33.94 16.25 -38.20
N ASP A 290 34.23 15.61 -37.08
CA ASP A 290 35.35 14.68 -36.95
C ASP A 290 34.81 13.25 -37.08
N ALA A 291 35.21 12.55 -38.15
CA ALA A 291 34.80 11.17 -38.36
C ALA A 291 35.33 10.25 -37.25
N GLU A 292 34.43 9.47 -36.66
CA GLU A 292 34.76 8.46 -35.65
C GLU A 292 34.98 7.07 -36.27
N THR A 293 34.45 6.86 -37.48
CA THR A 293 34.57 5.59 -38.21
C THR A 293 35.13 5.80 -39.62
N GLU A 294 35.70 4.75 -40.22
CA GLU A 294 36.20 4.80 -41.61
C GLU A 294 35.10 5.03 -42.65
N LYS A 295 33.82 4.87 -42.27
CA LYS A 295 32.66 5.13 -43.11
C LYS A 295 32.24 6.60 -43.11
N GLU A 296 32.74 7.38 -42.15
CA GLU A 296 32.44 8.79 -41.98
C GLU A 296 33.46 9.68 -42.68
N LEU A 297 33.02 10.86 -43.10
CA LEU A 297 33.85 11.85 -43.79
C LEU A 297 34.07 13.05 -42.88
N SER A 298 35.29 13.25 -42.38
CA SER A 298 35.63 14.46 -41.62
C SER A 298 35.49 15.71 -42.50
N LEU A 299 34.88 16.76 -41.95
CA LEU A 299 34.67 18.04 -42.61
C LEU A 299 35.30 19.17 -41.79
N ALA A 300 36.00 20.08 -42.46
CA ALA A 300 36.35 21.38 -41.90
C ALA A 300 35.37 22.45 -42.39
N VAL A 301 35.11 23.48 -41.59
CA VAL A 301 34.26 24.61 -42.01
C VAL A 301 34.82 25.24 -43.28
N GLY A 302 33.97 25.45 -44.28
CA GLY A 302 34.33 25.96 -45.60
C GLY A 302 34.72 24.88 -46.63
N ASP A 303 34.78 23.61 -46.25
CA ASP A 303 34.99 22.52 -47.20
C ASP A 303 33.86 22.43 -48.21
N PHE A 304 34.21 22.17 -49.47
CA PHE A 304 33.24 21.89 -50.54
C PHE A 304 33.09 20.38 -50.73
N ILE A 305 31.86 19.90 -50.65
CA ILE A 305 31.52 18.49 -50.69
C ILE A 305 30.63 18.23 -51.90
N VAL A 306 30.98 17.21 -52.68
CA VAL A 306 30.07 16.67 -53.70
C VAL A 306 29.16 15.67 -53.01
N VAL A 307 27.92 16.08 -52.73
CA VAL A 307 26.90 15.23 -52.10
C VAL A 307 26.33 14.30 -53.15
N ARG A 308 26.42 12.99 -52.88
CA ARG A 308 26.04 11.91 -53.78
C ARG A 308 24.69 11.33 -53.40
N GLN A 309 24.42 11.24 -52.10
CA GLN A 309 23.19 10.69 -51.56
C GLN A 309 22.79 11.46 -50.30
N VAL A 310 21.48 11.63 -50.10
CA VAL A 310 20.91 12.13 -48.84
C VAL A 310 19.99 11.03 -48.32
N SER A 311 20.30 10.50 -47.14
CA SER A 311 19.50 9.52 -46.44
C SER A 311 18.34 10.20 -45.70
N PRO A 312 17.15 9.57 -45.64
CA PRO A 312 16.06 10.01 -44.76
C PRO A 312 16.45 10.07 -43.27
N SER A 313 17.50 9.39 -42.84
CA SER A 313 18.01 9.42 -41.46
C SER A 313 18.75 10.71 -41.08
N GLY A 314 18.80 11.71 -41.97
CA GLY A 314 19.49 12.98 -41.73
C GLY A 314 20.98 12.95 -42.06
N TRP A 315 21.50 11.83 -42.58
CA TRP A 315 22.89 11.69 -43.05
C TRP A 315 23.01 11.89 -44.56
N SER A 316 24.13 12.44 -45.00
CA SER A 316 24.48 12.59 -46.42
C SER A 316 25.79 11.88 -46.71
N GLU A 317 25.86 11.17 -47.84
CA GLU A 317 27.12 10.63 -48.36
C GLU A 317 27.68 11.62 -49.38
N GLY A 318 28.96 11.90 -49.28
CA GLY A 318 29.63 12.76 -50.24
C GLY A 318 31.10 12.43 -50.38
N GLU A 319 31.76 13.26 -51.16
CA GLU A 319 33.21 13.20 -51.36
C GLU A 319 33.80 14.59 -51.13
N CYS A 320 34.87 14.64 -50.33
CA CYS A 320 35.63 15.85 -50.04
C CYS A 320 37.12 15.47 -49.99
N ARG A 321 37.99 16.26 -50.64
CA ARG A 321 39.45 16.08 -50.63
C ARG A 321 39.90 14.64 -50.99
N GLY A 322 39.21 14.01 -51.94
CA GLY A 322 39.50 12.64 -52.39
C GLY A 322 39.12 11.54 -51.40
N LYS A 323 38.37 11.86 -50.34
CA LYS A 323 37.81 10.90 -49.38
C LYS A 323 36.30 10.86 -49.49
N ALA A 324 35.76 9.66 -49.45
CA ALA A 324 34.34 9.34 -49.50
C ALA A 324 33.85 8.95 -48.10
N GLY A 325 32.67 9.42 -47.71
CA GLY A 325 32.04 8.96 -46.49
C GLY A 325 30.78 9.74 -46.15
N TRP A 326 30.20 9.37 -45.01
CA TRP A 326 28.98 9.93 -44.46
C TRP A 326 29.25 11.08 -43.51
N PHE A 327 28.38 12.09 -43.54
CA PHE A 327 28.39 13.21 -42.60
C PHE A 327 26.93 13.67 -42.33
N PRO A 328 26.65 14.36 -41.21
CA PRO A 328 25.31 14.86 -40.93
C PRO A 328 24.88 15.91 -41.97
N SER A 329 23.69 15.74 -42.56
CA SER A 329 23.19 16.65 -43.62
C SER A 329 23.00 18.07 -43.12
N SER A 330 22.71 18.24 -41.82
CA SER A 330 22.57 19.55 -41.17
C SER A 330 23.88 20.33 -41.07
N TYR A 331 25.03 19.69 -41.31
CA TYR A 331 26.35 20.32 -41.17
C TYR A 331 26.80 21.02 -42.45
N VAL A 332 26.06 20.84 -43.55
CA VAL A 332 26.40 21.39 -44.85
C VAL A 332 25.24 22.17 -45.44
N GLU A 333 25.54 23.17 -46.25
CA GLU A 333 24.53 23.96 -46.97
C GLU A 333 24.72 23.81 -48.48
N ARG A 334 23.64 23.57 -49.22
CA ARG A 334 23.66 23.43 -50.68
C ARG A 334 24.18 24.71 -51.34
N ARG A 335 25.17 24.57 -52.23
CA ARG A 335 25.73 25.65 -53.05
C ARG A 335 25.42 25.45 -54.53
N HIS A 336 25.23 26.55 -55.24
CA HIS A 336 24.98 26.54 -56.69
C HIS A 336 26.28 26.67 -57.51
N ARG A 337 27.37 27.18 -56.92
CA ARG A 337 28.70 27.38 -57.53
C ARG A 337 29.80 27.34 -56.45
N ILE A 338 31.01 26.87 -56.80
CA ILE A 338 32.22 27.08 -56.00
C ILE A 338 32.62 28.55 -56.20
N PRO A 339 32.88 29.34 -55.14
CA PRO A 339 33.43 30.68 -55.28
C PRO A 339 34.76 30.60 -56.03
N THR A 340 34.84 31.19 -57.22
CA THR A 340 36.09 31.40 -57.93
C THR A 340 36.85 32.51 -57.22
N ASP A 341 37.84 32.16 -56.40
CA ASP A 341 38.76 33.15 -55.86
C ASP A 341 39.59 33.73 -57.01
N THR A 342 39.20 34.92 -57.44
CA THR A 342 39.95 35.73 -58.40
C THR A 342 40.76 36.73 -57.58
N GLY A 343 41.72 36.22 -56.82
CA GLY A 343 42.76 37.02 -56.17
C GLY A 343 43.80 37.41 -57.20
N ALA A 344 43.52 38.48 -57.95
CA ALA A 344 44.49 39.13 -58.81
C ALA A 344 45.71 39.55 -57.98
N ALA A 345 46.89 39.26 -58.53
CA ALA A 345 48.13 39.87 -58.13
C ALA A 345 47.99 41.41 -58.17
N GLU A 346 48.21 42.08 -57.05
CA GLU A 346 48.65 43.47 -57.05
C GLU A 346 49.98 43.59 -56.31
N VAL A 347 50.94 44.04 -57.10
CA VAL A 347 52.30 44.47 -56.83
C VAL A 347 52.28 45.62 -55.81
N PHE A 348 53.17 45.55 -54.80
CA PHE A 348 54.13 46.62 -54.45
C PHE A 348 55.35 46.04 -53.77
#